data_AF-A0A956YHG2-F1
#
_entry.id   AF-A0A956YHG2-F1
#
_cell.length_a   1.000
_cell.length_b   1.000
_cell.length_c   1.000
_cell.angle_alpha   90.00
_cell.angle_beta   90.00
_cell.angle_gamma   90.00
#
_symmetry.space_group_name_H-M   'P 1'
#
loop_
_entity.id
_entity.type
_entity.pdbx_description
1 polymer ?
#
loop_
_entity_poly.entity_id
_entity_poly.type
_entity_poly.pdbx_seq_one_letter_code
_entity_poly.pdbx_strand_id
1 'polypeptide(L)'
;ERLRPYGRFTDVQPQENYPAYRRRKFDAFLAPALNALPAEVRQAWQQKINAAEAEALPAYQQQLSLRAYLSPSLYGEERKPIPLEQMQIGIIHQGRYYLLPACADKNGRPQDVGTMRSIISGILHRAVDAAPAQLTDLARMKRATFPQFMRSIGEGLRQELTGLHLAPIWINADKQSRHQPLASLRQAERAIGDQPLTIFDTGETFVFDLSHIFFDGIWGAATAEIMTNEALSWAVYLHNLPPVTSQSQRPYAPELTLRPSDRQQIAAAPRVATEASAETTAIDLGAILELRELFKQRSDLLRMTVNDLLVLYRTIHGLAYRPAPELVEQLEALLKDGRTQTAAKTALQTLQTQGTNPVTLIPVDASRRNPRDRVYPMTFEVPLANLDLIGEHQRTLAALRNYERAMRNRQHIYDQFEKLQKSYLAMLAGFGEVLNQAKIQASTGESMSVDTIRLLAHVPVPIQRLLDKIPGQFDVLNDLIKGREVFSNVGRVSPSSSLTRFMTAKDDNEKKELAWGVLTDSDGIMHVTVRDFRPHVGLLTAVNRHDLAVRIIADQLDSFATGLNQYVRDLHRIATTSYDKGKRWYGN
;
A
#
# COMPACT_ATOMS: atom_id res chain seq x y z
N GLU A 1 -19.30 16.05 -10.76
CA GLU A 1 -18.57 14.84 -11.22
C GLU A 1 -19.40 13.61 -10.83
N ARG A 2 -19.68 12.66 -11.75
CA ARG A 2 -20.47 11.47 -11.40
C ARG A 2 -19.54 10.42 -10.79
N LEU A 3 -19.69 10.16 -9.49
CA LEU A 3 -18.81 9.32 -8.69
C LEU A 3 -19.05 7.82 -8.92
N ARG A 4 -17.98 7.02 -8.91
CA ARG A 4 -18.09 5.56 -8.87
C ARG A 4 -18.79 5.14 -7.56
N PRO A 5 -19.85 4.32 -7.58
CA PRO A 5 -20.54 3.92 -6.36
C PRO A 5 -19.74 2.84 -5.62
N TYR A 6 -19.11 3.22 -4.51
CA TYR A 6 -18.46 2.28 -3.57
C TYR A 6 -19.41 1.79 -2.46
N GLY A 7 -20.68 2.14 -2.52
CA GLY A 7 -21.73 1.64 -1.64
C GLY A 7 -23.11 1.81 -2.27
N ARG A 8 -24.14 1.22 -1.65
CA ARG A 8 -25.54 1.45 -2.03
C ARG A 8 -26.00 2.80 -1.48
N PHE A 9 -26.67 3.60 -2.31
CA PHE A 9 -27.26 4.89 -1.90
C PHE A 9 -28.78 4.76 -1.74
N THR A 10 -29.44 5.87 -1.44
CA THR A 10 -30.87 5.95 -1.13
C THR A 10 -31.80 5.48 -2.25
N ASP A 11 -31.33 5.38 -3.50
CA ASP A 11 -32.10 4.89 -4.64
C ASP A 11 -31.90 3.39 -4.92
N VAL A 12 -31.37 2.63 -3.96
CA VAL A 12 -31.33 1.17 -4.02
C VAL A 12 -32.75 0.62 -4.12
N GLN A 13 -32.97 -0.35 -5.03
CA GLN A 13 -34.26 -1.01 -5.16
C GLN A 13 -34.43 -2.11 -4.09
N PRO A 14 -35.68 -2.48 -3.72
CA PRO A 14 -35.92 -3.59 -2.82
C PRO A 14 -35.23 -4.87 -3.30
N GLN A 15 -34.55 -5.60 -2.41
CA GLN A 15 -33.79 -6.82 -2.70
C GLN A 15 -32.58 -6.63 -3.64
N GLU A 16 -32.22 -5.40 -4.00
CA GLU A 16 -31.04 -5.13 -4.82
C GLU A 16 -29.76 -5.24 -3.97
N ASN A 17 -28.94 -6.24 -4.30
CA ASN A 17 -27.61 -6.39 -3.72
C ASN A 17 -26.61 -5.39 -4.36
N TYR A 18 -25.46 -5.20 -3.71
CA TYR A 18 -24.46 -4.24 -4.20
C TYR A 18 -23.97 -4.51 -5.63
N PRO A 19 -23.67 -5.75 -6.05
CA PRO A 19 -23.32 -6.03 -7.44
C PRO A 19 -24.38 -5.60 -8.46
N ALA A 20 -25.66 -5.94 -8.21
CA ALA A 20 -26.78 -5.55 -9.07
C ALA A 20 -26.95 -4.02 -9.12
N TYR A 21 -26.90 -3.38 -7.95
CA TYR A 21 -26.93 -1.93 -7.83
C TYR A 21 -25.82 -1.24 -8.63
N ARG A 22 -24.59 -1.73 -8.49
CA ARG A 22 -23.44 -1.18 -9.21
C ARG A 22 -23.58 -1.35 -10.72
N ARG A 23 -24.10 -2.49 -11.20
CA ARG A 23 -24.37 -2.70 -12.63
C ARG A 23 -25.44 -1.73 -13.13
N ARG A 24 -26.57 -1.60 -12.44
CA ARG A 24 -27.63 -0.64 -12.79
C ARG A 24 -27.11 0.80 -12.85
N LYS A 25 -26.31 1.22 -11.87
CA LYS A 25 -25.69 2.56 -11.86
C LYS A 25 -24.74 2.77 -13.04
N PHE A 26 -23.97 1.76 -13.39
CA PHE A 26 -23.08 1.80 -14.55
C PHE A 26 -23.87 1.90 -15.87
N ASP A 27 -24.92 1.10 -16.02
CA ASP A 27 -25.78 1.13 -17.21
C ASP A 27 -26.49 2.49 -17.33
N ALA A 28 -27.02 3.03 -16.23
CA ALA A 28 -27.62 4.36 -16.19
C ALA A 28 -26.62 5.49 -16.48
N PHE A 29 -25.34 5.32 -16.11
CA PHE A 29 -24.28 6.26 -16.44
C PHE A 29 -24.00 6.28 -17.95
N LEU A 30 -23.98 5.12 -18.60
CA LEU A 30 -23.71 4.99 -20.04
C LEU A 30 -24.90 5.35 -20.92
N ALA A 31 -26.13 5.16 -20.44
CA ALA A 31 -27.35 5.29 -21.25
C ALA A 31 -27.47 6.61 -22.04
N PRO A 32 -27.18 7.81 -21.49
CA PRO A 32 -27.28 9.05 -22.25
C PRO A 32 -26.31 9.10 -23.45
N ALA A 33 -25.07 8.62 -23.25
CA ALA A 33 -24.08 8.57 -24.31
C ALA A 33 -24.48 7.55 -25.39
N LEU A 34 -24.92 6.36 -24.98
CA LEU A 34 -25.34 5.31 -25.92
C LEU A 34 -26.61 5.69 -26.70
N ASN A 35 -27.54 6.40 -26.08
CA ASN A 35 -28.77 6.88 -26.72
C ASN A 35 -28.52 7.97 -27.76
N ALA A 36 -27.45 8.75 -27.61
CA ALA A 36 -27.03 9.76 -28.58
C ALA A 36 -26.32 9.16 -29.81
N LEU A 37 -25.87 7.91 -29.74
CA LEU A 37 -25.21 7.23 -30.87
C LEU A 37 -26.23 6.75 -31.91
N PRO A 38 -25.86 6.75 -33.21
CA PRO A 38 -26.62 6.09 -34.27
C PRO A 38 -26.90 4.62 -33.94
N ALA A 39 -28.03 4.10 -34.40
CA ALA A 39 -28.48 2.74 -34.10
C ALA A 39 -27.44 1.67 -34.47
N GLU A 40 -26.79 1.81 -35.62
CA GLU A 40 -25.75 0.90 -36.10
C GLU A 40 -24.54 0.87 -35.15
N VAL A 41 -24.09 2.04 -34.68
CA VAL A 41 -22.97 2.15 -33.73
C VAL A 41 -23.34 1.53 -32.38
N ARG A 42 -24.57 1.75 -31.92
CA ARG A 42 -25.09 1.16 -30.68
C ARG A 42 -25.15 -0.37 -30.76
N GLN A 43 -25.59 -0.91 -31.90
CA GLN A 43 -25.64 -2.35 -32.14
C GLN A 43 -24.22 -2.95 -32.16
N ALA A 44 -23.28 -2.31 -32.86
CA ALA A 44 -21.88 -2.72 -32.89
C ALA A 44 -21.22 -2.67 -31.50
N TRP A 45 -21.52 -1.63 -30.70
CA TRP A 45 -21.08 -1.53 -29.31
C TRP A 45 -21.61 -2.70 -28.47
N GLN A 46 -22.92 -2.99 -28.54
CA GLN A 46 -23.53 -4.08 -27.79
C GLN A 46 -22.94 -5.45 -28.17
N GLN A 47 -22.71 -5.69 -29.47
CA GLN A 47 -22.04 -6.91 -29.94
C GLN A 47 -20.64 -7.06 -29.33
N LYS A 48 -19.84 -5.99 -29.30
CA LYS A 48 -18.51 -6.00 -28.68
C LYS A 48 -18.55 -6.26 -27.18
N ILE A 49 -19.51 -5.66 -26.46
CA ILE A 49 -19.68 -5.92 -25.02
C ILE A 49 -20.07 -7.37 -24.78
N ASN A 50 -21.03 -7.92 -25.52
CA ASN A 50 -21.44 -9.31 -25.38
C ASN A 50 -20.28 -10.28 -25.66
N ALA A 51 -19.48 -10.01 -26.69
CA ALA A 51 -18.27 -10.78 -26.99
C ALA A 51 -17.25 -10.70 -25.84
N ALA A 52 -16.99 -9.50 -25.30
CA ALA A 52 -16.10 -9.33 -24.16
C ALA A 52 -16.61 -10.01 -22.88
N GLU A 53 -17.92 -10.01 -22.63
CA GLU A 53 -18.54 -10.73 -21.51
C GLU A 53 -18.43 -12.25 -21.67
N ALA A 54 -18.50 -12.78 -22.89
CA ALA A 54 -18.33 -14.21 -23.15
C ALA A 54 -16.86 -14.66 -23.09
N GLU A 55 -15.96 -13.90 -23.72
CA GLU A 55 -14.57 -14.33 -23.95
C GLU A 55 -13.62 -13.83 -22.84
N ALA A 56 -13.82 -12.61 -22.35
CA ALA A 56 -12.83 -11.93 -21.52
C ALA A 56 -13.17 -11.92 -20.02
N LEU A 57 -14.45 -11.79 -19.69
CA LEU A 57 -14.92 -11.68 -18.31
C LEU A 57 -14.60 -12.89 -17.43
N PRO A 58 -14.71 -14.17 -17.88
CA PRO A 58 -14.44 -15.31 -17.00
C PRO A 58 -13.00 -15.32 -16.46
N ALA A 59 -12.03 -15.08 -17.33
CA ALA A 59 -10.62 -14.99 -16.94
C ALA A 59 -10.37 -13.82 -15.96
N TYR A 60 -11.04 -12.68 -16.19
CA TYR A 60 -10.95 -11.52 -15.31
C TYR A 60 -11.56 -11.80 -13.93
N GLN A 61 -12.72 -12.46 -13.87
CA GLN A 61 -13.35 -12.89 -12.62
C GLN A 61 -12.47 -13.89 -11.87
N GLN A 62 -11.85 -14.84 -12.57
CA GLN A 62 -10.90 -15.77 -11.95
C GLN A 62 -9.69 -15.03 -11.36
N GLN A 63 -9.14 -14.05 -12.09
CA GLN A 63 -8.02 -13.24 -11.63
C GLN A 63 -8.36 -12.35 -10.42
N LEU A 64 -9.59 -11.85 -10.32
CA LEU A 64 -10.04 -11.03 -9.19
C LEU A 64 -10.66 -11.84 -8.05
N SER A 65 -10.84 -13.15 -8.24
CA SER A 65 -11.46 -13.99 -7.23
C SER A 65 -10.59 -14.09 -5.98
N LEU A 66 -11.21 -13.85 -4.83
CA LEU A 66 -10.65 -14.18 -3.51
C LEU A 66 -10.92 -15.63 -3.12
N ARG A 67 -11.64 -16.40 -3.96
CA ARG A 67 -12.03 -17.78 -3.68
C ARG A 67 -10.86 -18.73 -3.93
N ALA A 68 -9.73 -18.47 -3.28
CA ALA A 68 -8.51 -19.24 -3.38
C ALA A 68 -7.62 -19.02 -2.16
N TYR A 69 -6.71 -19.96 -1.92
CA TYR A 69 -5.59 -19.83 -0.99
C TYR A 69 -4.26 -19.91 -1.74
N LEU A 70 -3.16 -19.54 -1.08
CA LEU A 70 -1.82 -19.54 -1.67
C LEU A 70 -1.04 -20.81 -1.33
N SER A 71 -0.72 -21.58 -2.36
CA SER A 71 0.17 -22.73 -2.26
C SER A 71 1.57 -22.37 -2.72
N PRO A 72 2.63 -22.65 -1.92
CA PRO A 72 4.01 -22.51 -2.38
C PRO A 72 4.27 -23.35 -3.64
N SER A 73 4.98 -22.80 -4.62
CA SER A 73 5.44 -23.46 -5.85
C SER A 73 6.91 -23.14 -6.14
N LEU A 74 7.46 -23.71 -7.22
CA LEU A 74 8.87 -23.54 -7.61
C LEU A 74 9.25 -22.08 -7.92
N TYR A 75 8.31 -21.27 -8.40
CA TYR A 75 8.55 -19.91 -8.92
C TYR A 75 7.81 -18.83 -8.12
N GLY A 76 7.17 -19.17 -7.01
CA GLY A 76 6.39 -18.24 -6.20
C GLY A 76 5.23 -18.93 -5.49
N GLU A 77 4.11 -18.24 -5.37
CA GLU A 77 2.88 -18.80 -4.84
C GLU A 77 1.81 -18.93 -5.93
N GLU A 78 1.12 -20.07 -5.94
CA GLU A 78 0.01 -20.34 -6.84
C GLU A 78 -1.30 -20.20 -6.10
N ARG A 79 -2.27 -19.55 -6.74
CA ARG A 79 -3.65 -19.51 -6.26
C ARG A 79 -4.31 -20.86 -6.49
N LYS A 80 -4.73 -21.53 -5.42
CA LYS A 80 -5.52 -22.76 -5.47
C LYS A 80 -6.98 -22.42 -5.23
N PRO A 81 -7.87 -22.57 -6.24
CA PRO A 81 -9.28 -22.26 -6.08
C PRO A 81 -9.95 -23.09 -4.99
N ILE A 82 -10.86 -22.47 -4.25
CA ILE A 82 -11.70 -23.13 -3.24
C ILE A 82 -13.08 -23.36 -3.87
N PRO A 83 -13.66 -24.57 -3.82
CA PRO A 83 -15.05 -24.79 -4.24
C PRO A 83 -16.03 -24.02 -3.36
N LEU A 84 -17.11 -23.46 -3.91
CA LEU A 84 -18.05 -22.62 -3.16
C LEU A 84 -18.69 -23.37 -1.99
N GLU A 85 -19.02 -24.62 -2.22
CA GLU A 85 -19.66 -25.52 -1.25
C GLU A 85 -18.75 -25.87 -0.07
N GLN A 86 -17.43 -25.65 -0.20
CA GLN A 86 -16.45 -25.87 0.87
C GLN A 86 -16.03 -24.56 1.54
N MET A 87 -16.37 -23.42 0.95
CA MET A 87 -15.89 -22.11 1.38
C MET A 87 -16.34 -21.79 2.81
N GLN A 88 -15.38 -21.37 3.61
CA GLN A 88 -15.56 -20.97 5.00
C GLN A 88 -15.26 -19.47 5.17
N ILE A 89 -15.69 -18.90 6.29
CA ILE A 89 -15.20 -17.64 6.85
C ILE A 89 -14.54 -17.99 8.18
N GLY A 90 -13.31 -17.52 8.35
CA GLY A 90 -12.56 -17.72 9.58
C GLY A 90 -12.82 -16.60 10.58
N ILE A 91 -13.02 -16.94 11.85
CA ILE A 91 -13.13 -15.97 12.95
C ILE A 91 -12.13 -16.34 14.03
N ILE A 92 -11.40 -15.35 14.54
CA ILE A 92 -10.55 -15.48 15.73
C ILE A 92 -11.20 -14.65 16.84
N HIS A 93 -11.51 -15.30 17.97
CA HIS A 93 -12.07 -14.65 19.15
C HIS A 93 -11.53 -15.28 20.43
N GLN A 94 -11.00 -14.45 21.31
CA GLN A 94 -10.26 -14.79 22.52
C GLN A 94 -9.16 -15.83 22.25
N GLY A 95 -8.39 -15.63 21.18
CA GLY A 95 -7.34 -16.56 20.73
C GLY A 95 -7.85 -17.91 20.20
N ARG A 96 -9.16 -18.09 20.04
CA ARG A 96 -9.76 -19.32 19.49
C ARG A 96 -10.20 -19.11 18.05
N TYR A 97 -10.07 -20.17 17.25
CA TYR A 97 -10.39 -20.16 15.84
C TYR A 97 -11.76 -20.79 15.62
N TYR A 98 -12.49 -20.28 14.64
CA TYR A 98 -13.79 -20.79 14.23
C TYR A 98 -13.88 -20.77 12.71
N LEU A 99 -14.47 -21.80 12.11
CA LEU A 99 -14.80 -21.83 10.68
C LEU A 99 -16.31 -21.88 10.51
N LEU A 100 -16.83 -20.94 9.73
CA LEU A 100 -18.25 -20.79 9.45
C LEU A 100 -18.49 -21.04 7.96
N PRO A 101 -19.45 -21.90 7.57
CA PRO A 101 -19.73 -22.12 6.16
C PRO A 101 -20.23 -20.83 5.52
N ALA A 102 -19.59 -20.38 4.43
CA ALA A 102 -19.98 -19.16 3.74
C ALA A 102 -21.29 -19.34 2.94
N CYS A 103 -21.57 -20.58 2.52
CA CYS A 103 -22.73 -20.95 1.72
C CYS A 103 -23.64 -21.92 2.49
N ALA A 104 -24.95 -21.73 2.36
CA ALA A 104 -25.99 -22.59 2.94
C ALA A 104 -26.16 -23.91 2.20
N ASP A 105 -25.77 -23.97 0.93
CA ASP A 105 -25.91 -25.15 0.08
C ASP A 105 -24.80 -25.24 -0.97
N LYS A 106 -24.80 -26.36 -1.70
CA LYS A 106 -23.81 -26.66 -2.74
C LYS A 106 -23.90 -25.75 -3.97
N ASN A 107 -25.00 -25.00 -4.11
CA ASN A 107 -25.21 -24.07 -5.21
C ASN A 107 -24.58 -22.69 -4.92
N GLY A 108 -23.93 -22.54 -3.76
CA GLY A 108 -23.26 -21.30 -3.38
C GLY A 108 -24.22 -20.23 -2.87
N ARG A 109 -25.45 -20.59 -2.47
CA ARG A 109 -26.38 -19.65 -1.86
C ARG A 109 -25.77 -19.13 -0.54
N PRO A 110 -25.66 -17.81 -0.32
CA PRO A 110 -25.13 -17.29 0.94
C PRO A 110 -25.95 -17.77 2.15
N GLN A 111 -25.31 -17.88 3.31
CA GLN A 111 -26.01 -18.10 4.57
C GLN A 111 -27.04 -17.01 4.84
N ASP A 112 -28.18 -17.37 5.42
CA ASP A 112 -29.16 -16.40 5.85
C ASP A 112 -28.68 -15.66 7.12
N VAL A 113 -29.17 -14.43 7.28
CA VAL A 113 -28.77 -13.54 8.36
C VAL A 113 -29.14 -14.09 9.73
N GLY A 114 -30.27 -14.79 9.85
CA GLY A 114 -30.70 -15.40 11.11
C GLY A 114 -29.72 -16.47 11.58
N THR A 115 -29.35 -17.37 10.68
CA THR A 115 -28.34 -18.41 10.92
C THR A 115 -26.99 -17.80 11.32
N MET A 116 -26.49 -16.82 10.57
CA MET A 116 -25.22 -16.17 10.91
C MET A 116 -25.26 -15.47 12.26
N ARG A 117 -26.31 -14.70 12.57
CA ARG A 117 -26.48 -14.05 13.88
C ARG A 117 -26.49 -15.06 15.02
N SER A 118 -27.12 -16.21 14.81
CA SER A 118 -27.18 -17.28 15.80
C SER A 118 -25.80 -17.89 16.06
N ILE A 119 -25.04 -18.20 15.01
CA ILE A 119 -23.68 -18.74 15.12
C ILE A 119 -22.77 -17.74 15.85
N ILE A 120 -22.79 -16.47 15.45
CA ILE A 120 -22.00 -15.41 16.10
C ILE A 120 -22.40 -15.24 17.57
N SER A 121 -23.69 -15.25 17.89
CA SER A 121 -24.16 -15.25 19.28
C SER A 121 -23.61 -16.43 20.08
N GLY A 122 -23.55 -17.62 19.47
CA GLY A 122 -22.91 -18.80 20.04
C GLY A 122 -21.44 -18.57 20.36
N ILE A 123 -20.65 -18.01 19.44
CA ILE A 123 -19.23 -17.67 19.65
C ILE A 123 -19.06 -16.71 20.82
N LEU A 124 -19.89 -15.67 20.89
CA LEU A 124 -19.77 -14.60 21.90
C LEU A 124 -20.17 -15.05 23.32
N HIS A 125 -21.16 -15.94 23.45
CA HIS A 125 -21.72 -16.32 24.76
C HIS A 125 -21.28 -17.70 25.25
N ARG A 126 -20.79 -18.58 24.36
CA ARG A 126 -20.40 -19.95 24.69
C ARG A 126 -19.06 -20.25 24.04
N ALA A 127 -17.98 -19.94 24.75
CA ALA A 127 -16.65 -20.36 24.34
C ALA A 127 -16.62 -21.89 24.13
N VAL A 128 -16.01 -22.34 23.04
CA VAL A 128 -15.84 -23.76 22.76
C VAL A 128 -14.68 -24.27 23.62
N ASP A 129 -14.73 -25.56 23.98
CA ASP A 129 -13.73 -26.22 24.83
C ASP A 129 -12.32 -26.29 24.19
N ALA A 130 -12.18 -25.87 22.93
CA ALA A 130 -10.89 -25.74 22.27
C ALA A 130 -9.99 -24.73 22.98
N ALA A 131 -8.73 -25.09 23.17
CA ALA A 131 -7.72 -24.21 23.76
C ALA A 131 -7.40 -23.05 22.79
N PRO A 132 -7.10 -21.85 23.31
CA PRO A 132 -6.54 -20.78 22.50
C PRO A 132 -5.27 -21.25 21.77
N ALA A 133 -5.13 -20.84 20.51
CA ALA A 133 -3.99 -21.16 19.66
C ALA A 133 -3.25 -19.89 19.28
N GLN A 134 -1.98 -20.05 18.87
CA GLN A 134 -1.14 -18.96 18.40
C GLN A 134 -0.46 -19.41 17.11
N LEU A 135 -1.02 -19.01 15.97
CA LEU A 135 -0.53 -19.36 14.64
C LEU A 135 0.25 -18.24 13.98
N THR A 136 0.33 -17.04 14.58
CA THR A 136 1.11 -15.90 14.07
C THR A 136 2.54 -16.29 13.65
N ASP A 137 3.21 -17.16 14.40
CA ASP A 137 4.56 -17.61 14.06
C ASP A 137 4.60 -18.46 12.77
N LEU A 138 3.54 -19.21 12.46
CA LEU A 138 3.42 -19.93 11.18
C LEU A 138 3.30 -18.95 10.02
N ALA A 139 2.51 -17.88 10.17
CA ALA A 139 2.37 -16.84 9.16
C ALA A 139 3.67 -16.07 8.91
N ARG A 140 4.63 -16.10 9.85
CA ARG A 140 5.95 -15.48 9.74
C ARG A 140 7.02 -16.41 9.15
N MET A 141 6.74 -17.70 9.00
CA MET A 141 7.67 -18.60 8.32
C MET A 141 7.74 -18.26 6.84
N LYS A 142 8.92 -18.38 6.23
CA LYS A 142 9.05 -18.31 4.77
C LYS A 142 8.20 -19.41 4.15
N ARG A 143 7.30 -19.02 3.23
CA ARG A 143 6.30 -19.90 2.61
C ARG A 143 6.89 -21.17 1.98
N ALA A 144 8.08 -21.09 1.39
CA ALA A 144 8.81 -22.23 0.84
C ALA A 144 9.08 -23.37 1.85
N THR A 145 9.11 -23.07 3.14
CA THR A 145 9.39 -24.05 4.21
C THR A 145 8.13 -24.69 4.78
N PHE A 146 6.96 -24.09 4.52
CA PHE A 146 5.69 -24.55 5.06
C PHE A 146 5.32 -25.99 4.66
N PRO A 147 5.53 -26.45 3.40
CA PRO A 147 5.23 -27.84 3.03
C PRO A 147 6.10 -28.88 3.75
N GLN A 148 7.32 -28.51 4.16
CA GLN A 148 8.16 -29.40 4.98
C GLN A 148 7.62 -29.48 6.42
N PHE A 149 7.18 -28.35 6.98
CA PHE A 149 6.53 -28.32 8.29
C PHE A 149 5.23 -29.14 8.32
N MET A 150 4.37 -29.00 7.32
CA MET A 150 3.12 -29.79 7.23
C MET A 150 3.38 -31.30 7.19
N ARG A 151 4.51 -31.75 6.64
CA ARG A 151 4.90 -33.17 6.62
C ARG A 151 5.43 -33.69 7.95
N SER A 152 5.99 -32.85 8.81
CA SER A 152 6.59 -33.26 10.10
C SER A 152 5.60 -33.27 11.27
N ILE A 153 4.50 -32.53 11.17
CA ILE A 153 3.45 -32.51 12.19
C ILE A 153 2.54 -33.75 12.13
N GLY A 154 1.87 -34.02 13.25
CA GLY A 154 0.91 -35.12 13.39
C GLY A 154 -0.32 -34.96 12.48
N GLU A 155 -0.97 -36.08 12.15
CA GLU A 155 -2.07 -36.11 11.18
C GLU A 155 -3.27 -35.25 11.58
N GLY A 156 -3.70 -35.28 12.85
CA GLY A 156 -4.81 -34.44 13.32
C GLY A 156 -4.55 -32.95 13.11
N LEU A 157 -3.42 -32.43 13.62
CA LEU A 157 -3.03 -31.03 13.42
C LEU A 157 -2.89 -30.69 11.92
N ARG A 158 -2.37 -31.61 11.11
CA ARG A 158 -2.26 -31.42 9.66
C ARG A 158 -3.64 -31.24 9.01
N GLN A 159 -4.61 -32.07 9.38
CA GLN A 159 -5.99 -31.97 8.88
C GLN A 159 -6.62 -30.63 9.28
N GLU A 160 -6.47 -30.24 10.56
CA GLU A 160 -6.99 -28.98 11.08
C GLU A 160 -6.37 -27.75 10.39
N LEU A 161 -5.04 -27.71 10.22
CA LEU A 161 -4.37 -26.64 9.48
C LEU A 161 -4.76 -26.62 8.00
N THR A 162 -5.00 -27.78 7.39
CA THR A 162 -5.47 -27.88 6.00
C THR A 162 -6.89 -27.31 5.87
N GLY A 163 -7.75 -27.51 6.88
CA GLY A 163 -9.09 -26.93 6.93
C GLY A 163 -9.07 -25.40 6.91
N LEU A 164 -8.03 -24.75 7.47
CA LEU A 164 -7.91 -23.29 7.46
C LEU A 164 -7.78 -22.70 6.05
N HIS A 165 -7.26 -23.46 5.08
CA HIS A 165 -7.17 -23.05 3.67
C HIS A 165 -8.54 -22.72 3.06
N LEU A 166 -9.61 -23.31 3.60
CA LEU A 166 -10.97 -23.14 3.09
C LEU A 166 -11.56 -21.77 3.47
N ALA A 167 -10.90 -21.00 4.33
CA ALA A 167 -11.29 -19.65 4.73
C ALA A 167 -10.43 -18.59 4.03
N PRO A 168 -10.87 -18.03 2.88
CA PRO A 168 -10.13 -16.96 2.20
C PRO A 168 -10.22 -15.61 2.92
N ILE A 169 -11.17 -15.46 3.85
CA ILE A 169 -11.36 -14.25 4.66
C ILE A 169 -11.32 -14.65 6.13
N TRP A 170 -10.43 -14.01 6.87
CA TRP A 170 -10.32 -14.14 8.32
C TRP A 170 -10.70 -12.84 9.02
N ILE A 171 -11.47 -12.94 10.09
CA ILE A 171 -11.81 -11.80 10.96
C ILE A 171 -11.19 -12.08 12.33
N ASN A 172 -10.19 -11.29 12.70
CA ASN A 172 -9.68 -11.26 14.05
C ASN A 172 -10.48 -10.25 14.88
N ALA A 173 -11.34 -10.78 15.75
CA ALA A 173 -12.19 -10.03 16.68
C ALA A 173 -11.53 -9.82 18.05
N ASP A 174 -10.26 -10.19 18.22
CA ASP A 174 -9.47 -9.83 19.39
C ASP A 174 -9.07 -8.38 19.29
N LYS A 175 -9.71 -7.55 20.13
CA LYS A 175 -9.56 -6.10 20.13
C LYS A 175 -8.09 -5.68 20.17
N GLN A 176 -7.67 -4.97 19.15
CA GLN A 176 -6.41 -4.25 19.10
C GLN A 176 -6.64 -2.76 19.42
N SER A 177 -5.57 -2.01 19.68
CA SER A 177 -5.70 -0.56 19.85
C SER A 177 -5.60 0.14 18.49
N ARG A 178 -6.54 1.04 18.17
CA ARG A 178 -6.49 1.88 16.96
C ARG A 178 -5.22 2.73 16.86
N HIS A 179 -4.57 3.01 17.99
CA HIS A 179 -3.38 3.87 18.07
C HIS A 179 -2.09 3.12 17.73
N GLN A 180 -2.14 1.80 17.57
CA GLN A 180 -0.99 1.05 17.10
C GLN A 180 -0.70 1.36 15.62
N PRO A 181 0.58 1.41 15.21
CA PRO A 181 0.96 1.46 13.81
C PRO A 181 0.37 0.29 13.01
N LEU A 182 0.06 0.50 11.73
CA LEU A 182 -0.51 -0.52 10.85
C LEU A 182 0.40 -1.75 10.74
N ALA A 183 1.72 -1.57 10.77
CA ALA A 183 2.65 -2.69 10.78
C ALA A 183 2.48 -3.54 12.04
N SER A 184 2.27 -2.93 13.20
CA SER A 184 2.02 -3.66 14.46
C SER A 184 0.68 -4.39 14.45
N LEU A 185 -0.38 -3.75 13.96
CA LEU A 185 -1.71 -4.37 13.81
C LEU A 185 -1.66 -5.57 12.87
N ARG A 186 -0.91 -5.46 11.75
CA ARG A 186 -0.66 -6.59 10.84
C ARG A 186 0.08 -7.74 11.53
N GLN A 187 0.81 -7.51 12.61
CA GLN A 187 1.47 -8.60 13.33
C GLN A 187 0.55 -9.36 14.31
N ALA A 188 -0.73 -8.96 14.45
CA ALA A 188 -1.70 -9.63 15.30
C ALA A 188 -2.13 -11.01 14.76
N GLU A 189 -2.84 -11.75 15.61
CA GLU A 189 -3.22 -13.14 15.37
C GLU A 189 -4.01 -13.33 14.07
N ARG A 190 -3.67 -14.37 13.33
CA ARG A 190 -4.18 -14.64 11.99
C ARG A 190 -4.12 -16.14 11.72
N ALA A 191 -4.67 -16.56 10.59
CA ALA A 191 -4.42 -17.92 10.10
C ALA A 191 -2.97 -18.09 9.62
N ILE A 192 -2.71 -19.13 8.84
CA ILE A 192 -1.36 -19.56 8.42
C ILE A 192 -0.70 -18.67 7.34
N GLY A 193 -1.35 -17.56 6.95
CA GLY A 193 -0.74 -16.51 6.13
C GLY A 193 -0.87 -16.71 4.62
N ASP A 194 -1.76 -17.58 4.17
CA ASP A 194 -1.99 -17.90 2.76
C ASP A 194 -3.35 -17.41 2.22
N GLN A 195 -4.14 -16.82 3.11
CA GLN A 195 -5.43 -16.24 2.81
C GLN A 195 -5.28 -14.89 2.06
N PRO A 196 -6.23 -14.55 1.17
CA PRO A 196 -6.31 -13.23 0.55
C PRO A 196 -6.46 -12.06 1.53
N LEU A 197 -7.28 -12.21 2.56
CA LEU A 197 -7.71 -11.11 3.42
C LEU A 197 -7.78 -11.52 4.90
N THR A 198 -7.21 -10.70 5.77
CA THR A 198 -7.47 -10.72 7.22
C THR A 198 -7.97 -9.35 7.66
N ILE A 199 -9.04 -9.30 8.45
CA ILE A 199 -9.64 -8.09 9.00
C ILE A 199 -9.36 -8.06 10.50
N PHE A 200 -8.84 -6.95 11.02
CA PHE A 200 -8.57 -6.76 12.45
C PHE A 200 -9.54 -5.76 13.06
N ASP A 201 -10.17 -6.13 14.17
CA ASP A 201 -11.00 -5.24 14.98
C ASP A 201 -10.11 -4.40 15.93
N THR A 202 -10.23 -3.07 15.85
CA THR A 202 -9.55 -2.14 16.76
C THR A 202 -10.49 -1.60 17.86
N GLY A 203 -11.71 -2.11 17.94
CA GLY A 203 -12.79 -1.62 18.80
C GLY A 203 -13.48 -0.36 18.30
N GLU A 204 -12.82 0.41 17.42
CA GLU A 204 -13.33 1.67 16.88
C GLU A 204 -13.36 1.68 15.34
N THR A 205 -12.38 1.05 14.70
CA THR A 205 -12.29 0.88 13.25
C THR A 205 -11.83 -0.54 12.90
N PHE A 206 -11.87 -0.88 11.61
CA PHE A 206 -11.35 -2.15 11.10
C PHE A 206 -10.13 -1.92 10.21
N VAL A 207 -9.13 -2.79 10.32
CA VAL A 207 -7.95 -2.80 9.44
C VAL A 207 -8.03 -3.98 8.49
N PHE A 208 -7.95 -3.71 7.20
CA PHE A 208 -7.94 -4.72 6.14
C PHE A 208 -6.50 -5.04 5.74
N ASP A 209 -5.99 -6.19 6.17
CA ASP A 209 -4.70 -6.70 5.72
C ASP A 209 -4.89 -7.58 4.48
N LEU A 210 -4.49 -7.02 3.34
CA LEU A 210 -4.73 -7.56 2.01
C LEU A 210 -3.43 -8.15 1.46
N SER A 211 -3.48 -9.40 1.01
CA SER A 211 -2.34 -10.04 0.34
C SER A 211 -2.08 -9.36 -1.01
N HIS A 212 -0.83 -8.92 -1.22
CA HIS A 212 -0.39 -8.26 -2.45
C HIS A 212 -0.54 -9.15 -3.70
N ILE A 213 -0.56 -10.47 -3.54
CA ILE A 213 -0.81 -11.40 -4.64
C ILE A 213 -2.25 -11.27 -5.15
N PHE A 214 -3.22 -10.96 -4.27
CA PHE A 214 -4.63 -10.78 -4.61
C PHE A 214 -5.02 -9.32 -4.84
N PHE A 215 -4.30 -8.37 -4.24
CA PHE A 215 -4.66 -6.97 -4.23
C PHE A 215 -3.47 -6.07 -4.58
N ASP A 216 -3.66 -5.16 -5.53
CA ASP A 216 -2.86 -3.93 -5.58
C ASP A 216 -3.46 -2.86 -4.65
N GLY A 217 -2.72 -1.77 -4.45
CA GLY A 217 -3.13 -0.70 -3.52
C GLY A 217 -4.47 -0.06 -3.86
N ILE A 218 -4.76 0.21 -5.14
CA ILE A 218 -5.99 0.90 -5.56
C ILE A 218 -7.19 -0.02 -5.41
N TRP A 219 -7.09 -1.25 -5.93
CA TRP A 219 -8.14 -2.25 -5.80
C TRP A 219 -8.36 -2.69 -4.36
N GLY A 220 -7.30 -2.76 -3.56
CA GLY A 220 -7.37 -3.03 -2.13
C GLY A 220 -8.16 -1.96 -1.39
N ALA A 221 -7.82 -0.69 -1.62
CA ALA A 221 -8.54 0.45 -1.04
C ALA A 221 -10.02 0.47 -1.50
N ALA A 222 -10.29 0.25 -2.79
CA ALA A 222 -11.66 0.16 -3.30
C ALA A 222 -12.44 -0.98 -2.64
N THR A 223 -11.82 -2.15 -2.43
CA THR A 223 -12.46 -3.31 -1.78
C THR A 223 -12.77 -3.01 -0.32
N ALA A 224 -11.83 -2.42 0.43
CA ALA A 224 -12.04 -2.03 1.82
C ALA A 224 -13.19 -1.01 1.95
N GLU A 225 -13.26 -0.02 1.05
CA GLU A 225 -14.35 0.96 1.01
C GLU A 225 -15.71 0.28 0.72
N ILE A 226 -15.75 -0.65 -0.23
CA ILE A 226 -16.98 -1.39 -0.57
C ILE A 226 -17.46 -2.23 0.60
N MET A 227 -16.55 -3.01 1.21
CA MET A 227 -16.88 -3.85 2.35
C MET A 227 -17.34 -3.03 3.55
N THR A 228 -16.71 -1.87 3.79
CA THR A 228 -17.10 -0.95 4.86
C THR A 228 -18.52 -0.40 4.65
N ASN A 229 -18.83 0.11 3.46
CA ASN A 229 -20.15 0.66 3.18
C ASN A 229 -21.26 -0.42 3.22
N GLU A 230 -20.97 -1.63 2.77
CA GLU A 230 -21.90 -2.74 2.90
C GLU A 230 -22.09 -3.17 4.35
N ALA A 231 -21.02 -3.23 5.16
CA ALA A 231 -21.11 -3.53 6.58
C ALA A 231 -21.95 -2.49 7.34
N LEU A 232 -21.78 -1.20 7.05
CA LEU A 232 -22.59 -0.12 7.64
C LEU A 232 -24.07 -0.23 7.24
N SER A 233 -24.35 -0.56 5.98
CA SER A 233 -25.73 -0.80 5.51
C SER A 233 -26.37 -1.97 6.26
N TRP A 234 -25.61 -3.05 6.48
CA TRP A 234 -26.05 -4.18 7.29
C TRP A 234 -26.23 -3.83 8.76
N ALA A 235 -25.37 -2.99 9.35
CA ALA A 235 -25.49 -2.57 10.74
C ALA A 235 -26.84 -1.88 11.01
N VAL A 236 -27.27 -0.99 10.11
CA VAL A 236 -28.59 -0.33 10.20
C VAL A 236 -29.73 -1.35 10.15
N TYR A 237 -29.66 -2.31 9.22
CA TYR A 237 -30.67 -3.37 9.13
C TYR A 237 -30.70 -4.25 10.40
N LEU A 238 -29.54 -4.71 10.85
CA LEU A 238 -29.40 -5.59 12.01
C LEU A 238 -29.87 -4.94 13.31
N HIS A 239 -29.70 -3.62 13.46
CA HIS A 239 -30.16 -2.86 14.62
C HIS A 239 -31.69 -2.90 14.78
N ASN A 240 -32.43 -3.02 13.67
CA ASN A 240 -33.90 -3.05 13.67
C ASN A 240 -34.48 -4.47 13.83
N LEU A 241 -33.63 -5.50 13.89
CA LEU A 241 -34.10 -6.88 14.07
C LEU A 241 -34.27 -7.23 15.56
N PRO A 242 -35.19 -8.14 15.90
CA PRO A 242 -35.32 -8.63 17.27
C PRO A 242 -34.01 -9.31 17.74
N PRO A 243 -33.78 -9.37 19.07
CA PRO A 243 -32.65 -10.12 19.64
C PRO A 243 -32.59 -11.55 19.10
N VAL A 244 -31.38 -12.05 18.85
CA VAL A 244 -31.21 -13.39 18.31
C VAL A 244 -31.34 -14.45 19.40
N THR A 245 -32.11 -15.50 19.13
CA THR A 245 -32.14 -16.71 19.96
C THR A 245 -30.97 -17.60 19.55
N SER A 246 -30.06 -17.90 20.47
CA SER A 246 -28.89 -18.75 20.17
C SER A 246 -29.34 -20.16 19.77
N GLN A 247 -28.79 -20.69 18.67
CA GLN A 247 -28.91 -22.10 18.33
C GLN A 247 -28.23 -23.00 19.38
N SER A 248 -28.72 -24.22 19.49
CA SER A 248 -28.12 -25.27 20.33
C SER A 248 -26.78 -25.77 19.77
N GLN A 249 -26.56 -25.67 18.46
CA GLN A 249 -25.39 -26.25 17.81
C GLN A 249 -24.18 -25.32 17.95
N ARG A 250 -23.09 -25.85 18.51
CA ARG A 250 -21.84 -25.11 18.70
C ARG A 250 -21.16 -24.90 17.33
N PRO A 251 -20.60 -23.70 17.07
CA PRO A 251 -19.75 -23.46 15.90
C PRO A 251 -18.54 -24.41 15.90
N TYR A 252 -18.09 -24.83 14.73
CA TYR A 252 -16.88 -25.65 14.61
C TYR A 252 -15.64 -24.81 14.96
N ALA A 253 -14.80 -25.36 15.84
CA ALA A 253 -13.53 -24.79 16.26
C ALA A 253 -12.43 -25.83 16.05
N PRO A 254 -11.41 -25.56 15.21
CA PRO A 254 -10.34 -26.50 14.94
C PRO A 254 -9.42 -26.72 16.17
N GLU A 255 -8.94 -27.96 16.34
CA GLU A 255 -8.02 -28.33 17.43
C GLU A 255 -6.55 -28.02 17.07
N LEU A 256 -6.15 -26.77 17.27
CA LEU A 256 -4.86 -26.23 16.83
C LEU A 256 -3.74 -26.32 17.88
N THR A 257 -3.56 -27.50 18.47
CA THR A 257 -2.56 -27.69 19.54
C THR A 257 -1.16 -27.96 18.95
N LEU A 258 -0.25 -27.00 19.11
CA LEU A 258 1.17 -27.14 18.73
C LEU A 258 1.99 -27.79 19.86
N ARG A 259 2.65 -28.90 19.56
CA ARG A 259 3.57 -29.57 20.49
C ARG A 259 4.88 -28.76 20.64
N PRO A 260 5.65 -28.97 21.73
CA PRO A 260 6.96 -28.31 21.89
C PRO A 260 7.90 -28.53 20.70
N SER A 261 7.91 -29.73 20.11
CA SER A 261 8.70 -30.04 18.90
C SER A 261 8.28 -29.21 17.69
N ASP A 262 6.97 -29.00 17.53
CA ASP A 262 6.42 -28.23 16.41
C ASP A 262 6.84 -26.76 16.57
N ARG A 263 6.73 -26.21 17.80
CA ARG A 263 7.18 -24.84 18.12
C ARG A 263 8.67 -24.64 17.90
N GLN A 264 9.50 -25.61 18.27
CA GLN A 264 10.95 -25.54 18.04
C GLN A 264 11.27 -25.52 16.54
N GLN A 265 10.57 -26.32 15.73
CA GLN A 265 10.74 -26.33 14.29
C GLN A 265 10.31 -25.00 13.65
N ILE A 266 9.19 -24.42 14.11
CA ILE A 266 8.72 -23.10 13.68
C ILE A 266 9.74 -22.01 14.04
N ALA A 267 10.31 -22.06 15.25
CA ALA A 267 11.32 -21.11 15.70
C ALA A 267 12.62 -21.19 14.90
N ALA A 268 13.02 -22.40 14.49
CA ALA A 268 14.22 -22.64 13.69
C ALA A 268 14.04 -22.35 12.19
N ALA A 269 12.81 -22.23 11.71
CA ALA A 269 12.53 -21.99 10.30
C ALA A 269 12.94 -20.57 9.87
N PRO A 270 13.44 -20.39 8.64
CA PRO A 270 13.63 -19.08 8.03
C PRO A 270 12.36 -18.23 8.14
N ARG A 271 12.51 -16.98 8.60
CA ARG A 271 11.40 -16.04 8.80
C ARG A 271 11.32 -15.00 7.69
N VAL A 272 10.14 -14.43 7.53
CA VAL A 272 9.96 -13.18 6.76
C VAL A 272 10.79 -12.05 7.39
N ALA A 273 11.21 -11.09 6.57
CA ALA A 273 12.05 -9.99 7.03
C ALA A 273 11.38 -9.21 8.15
N THR A 274 12.13 -8.91 9.21
CA THR A 274 11.70 -8.01 10.28
C THR A 274 11.57 -6.60 9.73
N GLU A 275 10.55 -5.88 10.19
CA GLU A 275 10.27 -4.52 9.75
C GLU A 275 10.07 -3.57 10.93
N ALA A 276 10.45 -2.32 10.74
CA ALA A 276 10.03 -1.19 11.58
C ALA A 276 9.18 -0.25 10.74
N SER A 277 8.26 0.49 11.35
CA SER A 277 7.42 1.44 10.61
C SER A 277 7.15 2.72 11.37
N ALA A 278 6.89 3.80 10.63
CA ALA A 278 6.37 5.05 11.16
C ALA A 278 5.23 5.58 10.28
N GLU A 279 4.39 6.42 10.87
CA GLU A 279 3.25 7.06 10.22
C GLU A 279 3.24 8.57 10.54
N THR A 280 2.83 9.41 9.58
CA THR A 280 2.69 10.85 9.79
C THR A 280 1.51 11.41 9.00
N THR A 281 0.93 12.49 9.53
CA THR A 281 -0.09 13.33 8.88
C THR A 281 0.39 14.76 8.68
N ALA A 282 1.66 15.04 8.96
CA ALA A 282 2.19 16.39 9.04
C ALA A 282 2.37 17.09 7.67
N ILE A 283 2.18 16.38 6.55
CA ILE A 283 2.33 16.96 5.21
C ILE A 283 1.14 17.86 4.89
N ASP A 284 1.43 19.11 4.53
CA ASP A 284 0.43 20.10 4.14
C ASP A 284 0.02 19.88 2.67
N LEU A 285 -0.98 19.03 2.46
CA LEU A 285 -1.54 18.79 1.14
C LEU A 285 -2.18 20.06 0.54
N GLY A 286 -2.76 20.94 1.38
CA GLY A 286 -3.35 22.19 0.94
C GLY A 286 -2.33 23.05 0.21
N ALA A 287 -1.17 23.30 0.85
CA ALA A 287 -0.08 24.06 0.24
C ALA A 287 0.46 23.41 -1.04
N ILE A 288 0.52 22.07 -1.12
CA ILE A 288 0.91 21.36 -2.34
C ILE A 288 -0.09 21.61 -3.46
N LEU A 289 -1.40 21.55 -3.17
CA LEU A 289 -2.44 21.77 -4.18
C LEU A 289 -2.45 23.23 -4.67
N GLU A 290 -2.28 24.19 -3.77
CA GLU A 290 -2.12 25.62 -4.11
C GLU A 290 -0.91 25.85 -5.01
N LEU A 291 0.24 25.25 -4.67
CA LEU A 291 1.44 25.33 -5.51
C LEU A 291 1.20 24.77 -6.91
N ARG A 292 0.46 23.65 -7.02
CA ARG A 292 0.14 23.06 -8.33
C ARG A 292 -0.75 23.95 -9.17
N GLU A 293 -1.75 24.60 -8.58
CA GLU A 293 -2.60 25.55 -9.31
C GLU A 293 -1.79 26.77 -9.76
N LEU A 294 -0.89 27.28 -8.90
CA LEU A 294 0.02 28.37 -9.25
C LEU A 294 0.96 27.99 -10.41
N PHE A 295 1.52 26.78 -10.39
CA PHE A 295 2.37 26.27 -11.46
C PHE A 295 1.62 26.21 -12.79
N LYS A 296 0.39 25.71 -12.78
CA LYS A 296 -0.47 25.65 -13.96
C LYS A 296 -0.83 27.04 -14.50
N GLN A 297 -1.03 28.02 -13.62
CA GLN A 297 -1.28 29.42 -14.02
C GLN A 297 -0.05 30.08 -14.64
N ARG A 298 1.15 29.73 -14.17
CA ARG A 298 2.43 30.27 -14.66
C ARG A 298 2.84 29.71 -16.01
N SER A 299 2.64 28.41 -16.25
CA SER A 299 3.02 27.76 -17.51
C SER A 299 2.26 26.45 -17.71
N ASP A 300 1.76 26.26 -18.93
CA ASP A 300 1.18 24.99 -19.37
C ASP A 300 2.17 23.82 -19.34
N LEU A 301 3.48 24.09 -19.34
CA LEU A 301 4.51 23.06 -19.29
C LEU A 301 4.81 22.61 -17.85
N LEU A 302 4.42 23.38 -16.83
CA LEU A 302 4.71 23.10 -15.43
C LEU A 302 3.57 22.27 -14.80
N ARG A 303 3.34 21.06 -15.32
CA ARG A 303 2.23 20.17 -14.92
C ARG A 303 2.68 19.10 -13.92
N MET A 304 3.23 19.50 -12.78
CA MET A 304 3.59 18.56 -11.72
C MET A 304 2.35 18.03 -10.99
N THR A 305 2.29 16.72 -10.79
CA THR A 305 1.31 16.08 -9.90
C THR A 305 1.80 16.07 -8.45
N VAL A 306 0.91 15.79 -7.50
CA VAL A 306 1.29 15.57 -6.09
C VAL A 306 2.35 14.48 -5.98
N ASN A 307 2.18 13.38 -6.72
CA ASN A 307 3.13 12.27 -6.71
C ASN A 307 4.52 12.67 -7.26
N ASP A 308 4.57 13.56 -8.25
CA ASP A 308 5.85 14.03 -8.81
C ASP A 308 6.63 14.84 -7.80
N LEU A 309 5.94 15.71 -7.03
CA LEU A 309 6.55 16.48 -5.95
C LEU A 309 7.02 15.58 -4.81
N LEU A 310 6.23 14.56 -4.43
CA LEU A 310 6.61 13.60 -3.40
C LEU A 310 7.86 12.80 -3.78
N VAL A 311 7.91 12.27 -5.00
CA VAL A 311 9.04 11.47 -5.50
C VAL A 311 10.30 12.33 -5.66
N LEU A 312 10.15 13.54 -6.22
CA LEU A 312 11.24 14.49 -6.33
C LEU A 312 11.83 14.81 -4.95
N TYR A 313 10.97 15.21 -4.01
CA TYR A 313 11.42 15.60 -2.69
C TYR A 313 11.95 14.42 -1.88
N ARG A 314 11.41 13.21 -2.04
CA ARG A 314 11.96 11.98 -1.43
C ARG A 314 13.44 11.81 -1.79
N THR A 315 13.79 12.12 -3.03
CA THR A 315 15.17 12.04 -3.50
C THR A 315 16.04 13.14 -2.89
N ILE A 316 15.54 14.39 -2.88
CA ILE A 316 16.22 15.51 -2.22
C ILE A 316 16.46 15.20 -0.73
N HIS A 317 15.45 14.70 -0.04
CA HIS A 317 15.52 14.29 1.36
C HIS A 317 16.56 13.18 1.57
N GLY A 318 16.65 12.19 0.69
CA GLY A 318 17.66 11.13 0.78
C GLY A 318 19.10 11.65 0.76
N LEU A 319 19.36 12.79 0.12
CA LEU A 319 20.67 13.44 0.08
C LEU A 319 20.88 14.45 1.22
N ALA A 320 19.82 15.11 1.66
CA ALA A 320 19.89 16.22 2.61
C ALA A 320 19.60 15.81 4.07
N TYR A 321 19.02 14.64 4.29
CA TYR A 321 18.62 14.16 5.63
C TYR A 321 19.82 14.13 6.58
N ARG A 322 19.60 14.61 7.81
CA ARG A 322 20.53 14.51 8.92
C ARG A 322 19.76 13.94 10.12
N PRO A 323 20.23 12.83 10.72
CA PRO A 323 19.55 12.26 11.87
C PRO A 323 19.60 13.21 13.07
N ALA A 324 18.59 13.16 13.93
CA ALA A 324 18.61 13.88 15.20
C ALA A 324 19.88 13.52 16.02
N PRO A 325 20.60 14.51 16.60
CA PRO A 325 21.83 14.26 17.37
C PRO A 325 21.63 13.24 18.50
N GLU A 326 20.51 13.34 19.22
CA GLU A 326 20.15 12.44 20.32
C GLU A 326 20.02 10.97 19.86
N LEU A 327 19.56 10.73 18.63
CA LEU A 327 19.47 9.39 18.06
C LEU A 327 20.85 8.82 17.78
N VAL A 328 21.77 9.65 17.27
CA VAL A 328 23.16 9.28 17.03
C VAL A 328 23.85 8.95 18.35
N GLU A 329 23.71 9.80 19.36
CA GLU A 329 24.28 9.59 20.70
C GLU A 329 23.80 8.26 21.32
N GLN A 330 22.51 7.93 21.18
CA GLN A 330 21.97 6.66 21.68
C GLN A 330 22.56 5.45 20.96
N LEU A 331 22.75 5.53 19.64
CA LEU A 331 23.39 4.45 18.88
C LEU A 331 24.88 4.33 19.22
N GLU A 332 25.59 5.44 19.42
CA GLU A 332 26.98 5.45 19.85
C GLU A 332 27.16 4.86 21.25
N ALA A 333 26.22 5.10 22.17
CA ALA A 333 26.21 4.48 23.49
C ALA A 333 26.15 2.95 23.39
N LEU A 334 25.40 2.41 22.43
CA LEU A 334 25.30 0.96 22.18
C LEU A 334 26.58 0.34 21.59
N LEU A 335 27.55 1.13 21.13
CA LEU A 335 28.84 0.60 20.66
C LEU A 335 29.70 0.05 21.81
N LYS A 336 29.42 0.48 23.04
CA LYS A 336 30.18 0.13 24.25
C LYS A 336 29.88 -1.29 24.76
N ASP A 337 28.72 -1.86 24.43
CA ASP A 337 28.36 -3.23 24.76
C ASP A 337 28.57 -4.15 23.55
N GLY A 338 29.38 -5.20 23.73
CA GLY A 338 29.68 -6.18 22.69
C GLY A 338 28.44 -6.89 22.13
N ARG A 339 27.35 -7.00 22.89
CA ARG A 339 26.08 -7.60 22.43
C ARG A 339 25.35 -6.71 21.44
N THR A 340 25.41 -5.39 21.60
CA THR A 340 24.68 -4.41 20.78
C THR A 340 25.55 -3.76 19.72
N GLN A 341 26.87 -3.92 19.80
CA GLN A 341 27.83 -3.23 18.94
C GLN A 341 27.57 -3.44 17.44
N THR A 342 27.30 -4.66 16.99
CA THR A 342 27.05 -4.94 15.57
C THR A 342 25.79 -4.22 15.07
N ALA A 343 24.70 -4.29 15.84
CA ALA A 343 23.45 -3.62 15.49
C ALA A 343 23.62 -2.09 15.42
N ALA A 344 24.33 -1.52 16.40
CA ALA A 344 24.64 -0.09 16.46
C ALA A 344 25.53 0.37 15.30
N LYS A 345 26.60 -0.36 14.97
CA LYS A 345 27.47 -0.08 13.82
C LYS A 345 26.68 -0.07 12.51
N THR A 346 25.84 -1.08 12.28
CA THR A 346 25.03 -1.16 11.06
C THR A 346 23.99 -0.04 11.00
N ALA A 347 23.37 0.33 12.12
CA ALA A 347 22.45 1.45 12.19
C ALA A 347 23.14 2.78 11.88
N LEU A 348 24.27 3.08 12.53
CA LEU A 348 25.07 4.28 12.27
C LEU A 348 25.56 4.33 10.82
N GLN A 349 26.05 3.22 10.28
CA GLN A 349 26.43 3.13 8.87
C GLN A 349 25.24 3.40 7.94
N THR A 350 24.05 2.88 8.25
CA THR A 350 22.82 3.17 7.48
C THR A 350 22.50 4.66 7.50
N LEU A 351 22.63 5.30 8.67
CA LEU A 351 22.45 6.74 8.81
C LEU A 351 23.54 7.56 8.11
N GLN A 352 24.73 6.98 7.88
CA GLN A 352 25.90 7.63 7.26
C GLN A 352 26.05 7.36 5.76
N THR A 353 25.45 6.29 5.20
CA THR A 353 25.46 5.96 3.75
C THR A 353 24.58 6.92 2.94
N GLN A 354 24.54 8.17 3.36
CA GLN A 354 23.85 9.28 2.73
C GLN A 354 24.55 9.61 1.41
N GLY A 355 23.77 9.79 0.34
CA GLY A 355 24.32 10.22 -0.95
C GLY A 355 23.89 9.39 -2.16
N THR A 356 23.23 8.24 -1.98
CA THR A 356 22.74 7.45 -3.12
C THR A 356 21.30 7.80 -3.45
N ASN A 357 21.10 8.28 -4.66
CA ASN A 357 19.80 8.45 -5.29
C ASN A 357 19.08 7.10 -5.41
N PRO A 358 17.94 6.87 -4.72
CA PRO A 358 17.30 5.56 -4.73
C PRO A 358 16.53 5.33 -6.02
N VAL A 359 16.75 4.18 -6.65
CA VAL A 359 15.84 3.67 -7.70
C VAL A 359 14.51 3.31 -7.03
N THR A 360 13.46 4.06 -7.37
CA THR A 360 12.14 3.94 -6.77
C THR A 360 11.20 3.19 -7.71
N LEU A 361 10.58 2.12 -7.23
CA LEU A 361 9.49 1.45 -7.92
C LEU A 361 8.17 2.14 -7.61
N ILE A 362 7.48 2.58 -8.66
CA ILE A 362 6.19 3.25 -8.63
C ILE A 362 5.17 2.33 -9.32
N PRO A 363 4.16 1.83 -8.59
CA PRO A 363 3.03 1.12 -9.19
C PRO A 363 2.21 2.06 -10.08
N VAL A 364 2.05 1.73 -11.37
CA VAL A 364 1.25 2.50 -12.32
C VAL A 364 -0.02 1.72 -12.66
N ASP A 365 -1.20 2.36 -12.54
CA ASP A 365 -2.48 1.77 -12.91
C ASP A 365 -2.54 1.45 -14.42
N ALA A 366 -2.62 0.16 -14.73
CA ALA A 366 -2.67 -0.36 -16.10
C ALA A 366 -4.11 -0.67 -16.55
N SER A 367 -5.07 -0.64 -15.61
CA SER A 367 -6.45 -1.06 -15.85
C SER A 367 -7.19 -0.23 -16.89
N ARG A 368 -6.72 1.01 -17.15
CA ARG A 368 -7.26 1.90 -18.19
C ARG A 368 -7.08 1.36 -19.61
N ARG A 369 -6.06 0.55 -19.86
CA ARG A 369 -5.78 -0.02 -21.20
C ARG A 369 -6.28 -1.44 -21.31
N ASN A 370 -5.93 -2.27 -20.34
CA ASN A 370 -6.39 -3.64 -20.25
C ASN A 370 -6.79 -3.91 -18.81
N PRO A 371 -8.09 -4.11 -18.50
CA PRO A 371 -8.54 -4.38 -17.14
C PRO A 371 -7.83 -5.58 -16.51
N ARG A 372 -7.40 -6.57 -17.32
CA ARG A 372 -6.63 -7.75 -16.85
C ARG A 372 -5.25 -7.35 -16.31
N ASP A 373 -4.65 -6.33 -16.88
CA ASP A 373 -3.35 -5.83 -16.44
C ASP A 373 -3.63 -4.77 -15.37
N ARG A 374 -3.52 -5.17 -14.10
CA ARG A 374 -3.94 -4.34 -12.97
C ARG A 374 -2.99 -3.19 -12.71
N VAL A 375 -1.70 -3.51 -12.66
CA VAL A 375 -0.62 -2.59 -12.33
C VAL A 375 0.61 -2.97 -13.13
N TYR A 376 1.28 -1.97 -13.69
CA TYR A 376 2.63 -2.11 -14.22
C TYR A 376 3.63 -1.42 -13.29
N PRO A 377 4.70 -2.12 -12.84
CA PRO A 377 5.75 -1.49 -12.09
C PRO A 377 6.60 -0.60 -13.00
N MET A 378 6.85 0.63 -12.56
CA MET A 378 7.81 1.53 -13.19
C MET A 378 8.96 1.76 -12.21
N THR A 379 10.20 1.48 -12.60
CA THR A 379 11.37 1.95 -11.85
C THR A 379 11.78 3.32 -12.35
N PHE A 380 12.07 4.22 -11.41
CA PHE A 380 12.46 5.59 -11.71
C PHE A 380 13.57 6.05 -10.78
N GLU A 381 14.60 6.62 -11.36
CA GLU A 381 15.67 7.30 -10.67
C GLU A 381 15.62 8.79 -11.05
N VAL A 382 15.53 9.69 -10.07
CA VAL A 382 15.47 11.13 -10.35
C VAL A 382 16.85 11.56 -10.86
N PRO A 383 16.99 12.21 -12.04
CA PRO A 383 18.31 12.51 -12.62
C PRO A 383 19.01 13.71 -11.93
N LEU A 384 19.31 13.60 -10.64
CA LEU A 384 19.85 14.69 -9.83
C LEU A 384 21.25 15.14 -10.28
N ALA A 385 22.11 14.21 -10.68
CA ALA A 385 23.45 14.54 -11.18
C ALA A 385 23.42 15.37 -12.47
N ASN A 386 22.38 15.20 -13.29
CA ASN A 386 22.22 15.90 -14.56
C ASN A 386 21.53 17.26 -14.41
N LEU A 387 20.77 17.47 -13.33
CA LEU A 387 19.88 18.62 -13.18
C LEU A 387 20.28 19.61 -12.07
N ASP A 388 21.32 19.35 -11.26
CA ASP A 388 21.74 20.17 -10.09
C ASP A 388 20.56 20.80 -9.33
N LEU A 389 19.46 20.06 -9.15
CA LEU A 389 18.19 20.63 -8.67
C LEU A 389 18.32 21.23 -7.27
N ILE A 390 19.21 20.67 -6.45
CA ILE A 390 19.51 21.16 -5.11
C ILE A 390 20.29 22.47 -5.19
N GLY A 391 21.36 22.52 -6.00
CA GLY A 391 22.15 23.73 -6.17
C GLY A 391 21.32 24.86 -6.78
N GLU A 392 20.50 24.57 -7.79
CA GLU A 392 19.61 25.54 -8.43
C GLU A 392 18.52 26.06 -7.48
N HIS A 393 17.94 25.18 -6.66
CA HIS A 393 17.01 25.60 -5.61
C HIS A 393 17.68 26.57 -4.63
N GLN A 394 18.87 26.24 -4.13
CA GLN A 394 19.60 27.06 -3.17
C GLN A 394 20.03 28.41 -3.77
N ARG A 395 20.54 28.41 -5.02
CA ARG A 395 20.92 29.64 -5.74
C ARG A 395 19.71 30.56 -5.95
N THR A 396 18.60 30.00 -6.42
CA THR A 396 17.35 30.75 -6.66
C THR A 396 16.81 31.35 -5.36
N LEU A 397 16.79 30.56 -4.28
CA LEU A 397 16.31 31.02 -2.99
C LEU A 397 17.24 32.08 -2.37
N ALA A 398 18.55 31.95 -2.54
CA ALA A 398 19.51 32.98 -2.11
C ALA A 398 19.31 34.29 -2.87
N ALA A 399 19.11 34.22 -4.20
CA ALA A 399 18.82 35.39 -5.02
C ALA A 399 17.49 36.06 -4.63
N LEU A 400 16.45 35.26 -4.32
CA LEU A 400 15.19 35.77 -3.79
C LEU A 400 15.39 36.53 -2.47
N ARG A 401 16.09 35.92 -1.50
CA ARG A 401 16.38 36.57 -0.21
C ARG A 401 17.18 37.85 -0.37
N ASN A 402 18.12 37.88 -1.32
CA ASN A 402 18.89 39.08 -1.65
C ASN A 402 17.99 40.18 -2.22
N TYR A 403 17.07 39.83 -3.12
CA TYR A 403 16.06 40.75 -3.65
C TYR A 403 15.13 41.29 -2.54
N GLU A 404 14.63 40.43 -1.66
CA GLU A 404 13.77 40.82 -0.54
C GLU A 404 14.46 41.84 0.39
N ARG A 405 15.76 41.67 0.65
CA ARG A 405 16.57 42.55 1.50
C ARG A 405 17.10 43.80 0.79
N ALA A 406 17.01 43.88 -0.54
CA ALA A 406 17.60 44.95 -1.32
C ALA A 406 16.83 46.28 -1.16
N MET A 407 17.53 47.31 -0.66
CA MET A 407 17.04 48.70 -0.57
C MET A 407 17.51 49.57 -1.73
N ARG A 408 18.62 49.20 -2.40
CA ARG A 408 19.21 49.90 -3.55
C ARG A 408 19.46 48.90 -4.69
N ASN A 409 19.51 49.37 -5.94
CA ASN A 409 19.72 48.55 -7.14
C ASN A 409 18.72 47.39 -7.28
N ARG A 410 17.49 47.59 -6.77
CA ARG A 410 16.48 46.54 -6.64
C ARG A 410 16.06 45.94 -7.98
N GLN A 411 16.04 46.72 -9.07
CA GLN A 411 15.80 46.22 -10.43
C GLN A 411 16.90 45.23 -10.86
N HIS A 412 18.17 45.61 -10.76
CA HIS A 412 19.28 44.73 -11.17
C HIS A 412 19.31 43.42 -10.37
N ILE A 413 19.05 43.50 -9.06
CA ILE A 413 18.98 42.32 -8.18
C ILE A 413 17.75 41.46 -8.52
N TYR A 414 16.62 42.09 -8.88
CA TYR A 414 15.45 41.37 -9.38
C TYR A 414 15.75 40.65 -10.69
N ASP A 415 16.43 41.28 -11.65
CA ASP A 415 16.74 40.66 -12.95
C ASP A 415 17.61 39.41 -12.77
N GLN A 416 18.53 39.42 -11.79
CA GLN A 416 19.30 38.24 -11.41
C GLN A 416 18.42 37.12 -10.83
N PHE A 417 17.52 37.47 -9.91
CA PHE A 417 16.55 36.52 -9.36
C PHE A 417 15.63 35.95 -10.46
N GLU A 418 15.08 36.79 -11.33
CA GLU A 418 14.15 36.39 -12.39
C GLU A 418 14.81 35.40 -13.36
N LYS A 419 16.09 35.60 -13.70
CA LYS A 419 16.84 34.66 -14.53
C LYS A 419 16.95 33.26 -13.88
N LEU A 420 17.27 33.22 -12.59
CA LEU A 420 17.36 31.96 -11.82
C LEU A 420 15.98 31.32 -11.63
N GLN A 421 14.96 32.11 -11.32
CA GLN A 421 13.56 31.67 -11.20
C GLN A 421 13.09 30.98 -12.48
N LYS A 422 13.28 31.61 -13.65
CA LYS A 422 12.88 31.05 -14.95
C LYS A 422 13.61 29.74 -15.24
N SER A 423 14.92 29.70 -15.00
CA SER A 423 15.73 28.49 -15.20
C SER A 423 15.24 27.35 -14.29
N TYR A 424 15.04 27.63 -13.00
CA TYR A 424 14.62 26.63 -12.02
C TYR A 424 13.22 26.07 -12.30
N LEU A 425 12.25 26.94 -12.61
CA LEU A 425 10.90 26.49 -12.98
C LEU A 425 10.91 25.70 -14.30
N ALA A 426 11.77 26.03 -15.26
CA ALA A 426 11.93 25.24 -16.49
C ALA A 426 12.50 23.84 -16.21
N MET A 427 13.44 23.72 -15.26
CA MET A 427 13.97 22.41 -14.83
C MET A 427 12.89 21.56 -14.15
N LEU A 428 12.03 22.16 -13.32
CA LEU A 428 10.90 21.46 -12.71
C LEU A 428 9.86 21.00 -13.75
N ALA A 429 9.60 21.83 -14.77
CA ALA A 429 8.74 21.45 -15.89
C ALA A 429 9.33 20.27 -16.68
N GLY A 430 10.64 20.32 -16.99
CA GLY A 430 11.34 19.23 -17.65
C GLY A 430 11.31 17.92 -16.85
N PHE A 431 11.50 17.99 -15.53
CA PHE A 431 11.35 16.84 -14.64
C PHE A 431 9.93 16.24 -14.70
N GLY A 432 8.90 17.09 -14.59
CA GLY A 432 7.50 16.66 -14.67
C GLY A 432 7.18 15.95 -15.98
N GLU A 433 7.69 16.46 -17.10
CA GLU A 433 7.50 15.85 -18.42
C GLU A 433 8.21 14.50 -18.54
N VAL A 434 9.46 14.39 -18.09
CA VAL A 434 10.21 13.12 -18.11
C VAL A 434 9.48 12.03 -17.31
N LEU A 435 9.01 12.36 -16.11
CA LEU A 435 8.28 11.41 -15.27
C LEU A 435 6.90 11.06 -15.87
N ASN A 436 6.23 12.01 -16.52
CA ASN A 436 4.98 11.76 -17.24
C ASN A 436 5.18 10.81 -18.43
N GLN A 437 6.22 11.01 -19.25
CA GLN A 437 6.55 10.11 -20.35
C GLN A 437 6.90 8.71 -19.86
N ALA A 438 7.67 8.59 -18.76
CA ALA A 438 7.95 7.31 -18.13
C ALA A 438 6.67 6.60 -17.69
N LYS A 439 5.70 7.31 -17.08
CA LYS A 439 4.39 6.75 -16.70
C LYS A 439 3.58 6.30 -17.91
N ILE A 440 3.60 7.06 -19.00
CA ILE A 440 2.91 6.70 -20.24
C ILE A 440 3.49 5.38 -20.78
N GLN A 441 4.81 5.28 -20.91
CA GLN A 441 5.51 4.05 -21.34
C GLN A 441 5.26 2.86 -20.40
N ALA A 442 5.24 3.09 -19.08
CA ALA A 442 4.88 2.05 -18.13
C ALA A 442 3.43 1.58 -18.32
N SER A 443 2.49 2.52 -18.51
CA SER A 443 1.07 2.20 -18.73
C SER A 443 0.81 1.46 -20.05
N THR A 444 1.69 1.59 -21.05
CA THR A 444 1.60 0.87 -22.34
C THR A 444 2.10 -0.58 -22.20
N GLY A 445 2.78 -0.92 -21.10
CA GLY A 445 3.47 -2.20 -20.93
C GLY A 445 4.83 -2.25 -21.65
N GLU A 446 5.30 -1.13 -22.21
CA GLU A 446 6.57 -1.03 -22.97
C GLU A 446 7.74 -0.55 -22.09
N SER A 447 7.56 -0.48 -20.76
CA SER A 447 8.69 -0.18 -19.88
C SER A 447 9.70 -1.32 -19.89
N MET A 448 10.99 -0.98 -19.91
CA MET A 448 12.10 -1.95 -19.81
C MET A 448 11.93 -2.91 -18.61
N SER A 449 11.34 -2.46 -17.51
CA SER A 449 11.09 -3.27 -16.32
C SER A 449 10.05 -4.36 -16.58
N VAL A 450 8.96 -4.08 -17.32
CA VAL A 450 7.93 -5.07 -17.67
C VAL A 450 8.45 -6.10 -18.67
N ASP A 451 9.16 -5.65 -19.71
CA ASP A 451 9.74 -6.56 -20.71
C ASP A 451 10.82 -7.45 -20.10
N THR A 452 11.67 -6.90 -19.22
CA THR A 452 12.67 -7.71 -18.53
C THR A 452 12.06 -8.64 -17.49
N ILE A 453 11.00 -8.25 -16.78
CA ILE A 453 10.25 -9.16 -15.89
C ILE A 453 9.62 -10.30 -16.68
N ARG A 454 9.00 -10.01 -17.84
CA ARG A 454 8.43 -11.06 -18.73
C ARG A 454 9.50 -12.00 -19.26
N LEU A 455 10.67 -11.46 -19.60
CA LEU A 455 11.81 -12.23 -20.09
C LEU A 455 12.40 -13.11 -18.98
N LEU A 456 12.57 -12.56 -17.76
CA LEU A 456 13.06 -13.28 -16.57
C LEU A 456 12.10 -14.36 -16.07
N ALA A 457 10.78 -14.14 -16.19
CA ALA A 457 9.75 -15.11 -15.79
C ALA A 457 9.82 -16.43 -16.57
N HIS A 458 10.47 -16.45 -17.74
CA HIS A 458 10.62 -17.63 -18.59
C HIS A 458 12.05 -18.22 -18.60
N VAL A 459 12.97 -17.71 -17.77
CA VAL A 459 14.35 -18.22 -17.69
C VAL A 459 14.41 -19.48 -16.81
N PRO A 460 14.99 -20.60 -17.28
CA PRO A 460 15.17 -21.80 -16.47
C PRO A 460 16.03 -21.58 -15.21
N VAL A 461 15.67 -22.23 -14.09
CA VAL A 461 16.32 -22.12 -12.76
C VAL A 461 17.86 -22.25 -12.77
N PRO A 462 18.49 -23.14 -13.56
CA PRO A 462 19.95 -23.23 -13.61
C PRO A 462 20.62 -21.95 -14.11
N ILE A 463 19.96 -21.23 -15.03
CA ILE A 463 20.45 -19.98 -15.61
C ILE A 463 20.19 -18.82 -14.64
N GLN A 464 19.03 -18.76 -13.99
CA GLN A 464 18.78 -17.78 -12.92
C GLN A 464 19.81 -17.90 -11.79
N ARG A 465 20.11 -19.12 -11.34
CA ARG A 465 21.17 -19.38 -10.33
C ARG A 465 22.58 -19.09 -10.82
N LEU A 466 22.83 -19.17 -12.13
CA LEU A 466 24.10 -18.78 -12.74
C LEU A 466 24.23 -17.25 -12.76
N LEU A 467 23.15 -16.55 -13.11
CA LEU A 467 23.06 -15.09 -13.14
C LEU A 467 23.16 -14.48 -11.73
N ASP A 468 22.51 -15.07 -10.73
CA ASP A 468 22.63 -14.69 -9.31
C ASP A 468 24.04 -14.90 -8.74
N LYS A 469 24.88 -15.72 -9.41
CA LYS A 469 26.27 -15.97 -9.02
C LYS A 469 27.28 -15.04 -9.69
N ILE A 470 26.86 -14.16 -10.61
CA ILE A 470 27.73 -13.15 -11.23
C ILE A 470 27.66 -11.88 -10.35
N PRO A 471 28.68 -11.60 -9.52
CA PRO A 471 28.61 -10.49 -8.57
C PRO A 471 28.59 -9.15 -9.31
N GLY A 472 27.76 -8.21 -8.86
CA GLY A 472 27.82 -6.80 -9.26
C GLY A 472 27.09 -6.41 -10.54
N GLN A 473 26.97 -7.28 -11.57
CA GLN A 473 26.24 -6.93 -12.81
C GLN A 473 24.75 -7.26 -12.73
N PHE A 474 24.41 -8.42 -12.17
CA PHE A 474 23.00 -8.81 -12.00
C PHE A 474 22.34 -8.05 -10.84
N ASP A 475 23.14 -7.63 -9.85
CA ASP A 475 22.64 -6.82 -8.74
C ASP A 475 22.19 -5.43 -9.19
N VAL A 476 23.00 -4.77 -10.03
CA VAL A 476 22.66 -3.48 -10.65
C VAL A 476 21.45 -3.62 -11.57
N LEU A 477 21.36 -4.70 -12.35
CA LEU A 477 20.21 -4.96 -13.23
C LEU A 477 18.91 -5.22 -12.43
N ASN A 478 18.98 -6.01 -11.36
CA ASN A 478 17.84 -6.34 -10.50
C ASN A 478 17.37 -5.12 -9.68
N ASP A 479 18.30 -4.27 -9.22
CA ASP A 479 17.99 -3.00 -8.56
C ASP A 479 17.37 -1.99 -9.53
N LEU A 480 17.85 -1.96 -10.78
CA LEU A 480 17.32 -1.11 -11.86
C LEU A 480 15.94 -1.57 -12.35
N ILE A 481 15.64 -2.88 -12.27
CA ILE A 481 14.34 -3.47 -12.66
C ILE A 481 13.32 -3.47 -11.53
N LYS A 482 13.72 -3.68 -10.27
CA LYS A 482 12.80 -3.87 -9.14
C LYS A 482 12.77 -2.72 -8.13
N GLY A 483 13.75 -1.81 -8.19
CA GLY A 483 13.91 -0.70 -7.26
C GLY A 483 14.35 -1.17 -5.86
N ARG A 484 15.04 -0.29 -5.14
CA ARG A 484 15.37 -0.47 -3.71
C ARG A 484 14.26 0.05 -2.80
N GLU A 485 13.43 0.94 -3.32
CA GLU A 485 12.26 1.49 -2.62
C GLU A 485 10.97 1.26 -3.41
N VAL A 486 9.85 1.20 -2.69
CA VAL A 486 8.51 1.25 -3.29
C VAL A 486 7.83 2.53 -2.86
N PHE A 487 7.24 3.25 -3.81
CA PHE A 487 6.43 4.42 -3.53
C PHE A 487 5.02 4.23 -4.10
N SER A 488 4.06 4.00 -3.21
CA SER A 488 2.67 3.68 -3.56
C SER A 488 1.74 4.74 -3.01
N ASN A 489 1.10 5.47 -3.91
CA ASN A 489 0.11 6.50 -3.57
C ASN A 489 -1.25 6.10 -4.13
N VAL A 490 -2.20 5.81 -3.25
CA VAL A 490 -3.57 5.44 -3.63
C VAL A 490 -4.50 6.66 -3.72
N GLY A 491 -4.00 7.84 -3.33
CA GLY A 491 -4.77 9.08 -3.30
C GLY A 491 -6.02 8.97 -2.44
N ARG A 492 -7.09 9.64 -2.87
CA ARG A 492 -8.41 9.56 -2.26
C ARG A 492 -9.30 8.62 -3.08
N VAL A 493 -9.84 7.56 -2.46
CA VAL A 493 -10.68 6.56 -3.15
C VAL A 493 -11.98 7.17 -3.68
N SER A 494 -12.63 7.98 -2.84
CA SER A 494 -13.82 8.76 -3.16
C SER A 494 -13.90 9.99 -2.26
N PRO A 495 -14.63 11.06 -2.64
CA PRO A 495 -14.74 12.25 -1.80
C PRO A 495 -15.24 11.99 -0.38
N SER A 496 -16.09 10.98 -0.19
CA SER A 496 -16.63 10.56 1.10
C SER A 496 -15.98 9.27 1.61
N SER A 497 -14.74 8.99 1.22
CA SER A 497 -14.06 7.75 1.63
C SER A 497 -13.94 7.67 3.15
N SER A 498 -14.19 6.47 3.66
CA SER A 498 -14.06 6.11 5.08
C SER A 498 -12.64 5.66 5.46
N LEU A 499 -11.76 5.48 4.47
CA LEU A 499 -10.38 5.06 4.70
C LEU A 499 -9.54 6.23 5.22
N THR A 500 -8.79 5.96 6.29
CA THR A 500 -7.98 6.98 6.98
C THR A 500 -6.51 6.62 7.09
N ARG A 501 -6.11 5.37 6.80
CA ARG A 501 -4.72 4.92 6.89
C ARG A 501 -4.43 3.92 5.77
N PHE A 502 -3.19 3.92 5.28
CA PHE A 502 -2.74 3.00 4.24
C PHE A 502 -1.28 2.64 4.44
N MET A 503 -0.97 1.35 4.31
CA MET A 503 0.38 0.82 4.35
C MET A 503 0.58 -0.06 3.11
N THR A 504 1.62 0.22 2.33
CA THR A 504 1.90 -0.54 1.11
C THR A 504 2.65 -1.84 1.41
N ALA A 505 2.56 -2.80 0.48
CA ALA A 505 3.26 -4.08 0.57
C ALA A 505 4.74 -3.96 0.13
N LYS A 506 5.60 -4.74 0.77
CA LYS A 506 6.89 -5.15 0.20
C LYS A 506 6.62 -6.36 -0.69
N ASP A 507 7.16 -6.40 -1.91
CA ASP A 507 7.19 -7.68 -2.64
C ASP A 507 8.21 -8.63 -1.98
N ASP A 508 8.25 -9.89 -2.40
CA ASP A 508 9.16 -10.89 -1.81
C ASP A 508 10.65 -10.65 -2.11
N ASN A 509 11.00 -9.50 -2.72
CA ASN A 509 12.39 -9.17 -2.99
C ASN A 509 13.11 -8.76 -1.70
N GLU A 510 14.11 -9.54 -1.31
CA GLU A 510 14.93 -9.25 -0.13
C GLU A 510 15.66 -7.91 -0.22
N LYS A 511 15.89 -7.39 -1.44
CA LYS A 511 16.59 -6.12 -1.70
C LYS A 511 15.77 -4.86 -1.46
N LYS A 512 14.45 -4.96 -1.26
CA LYS A 512 13.64 -3.78 -0.94
C LYS A 512 13.87 -3.34 0.49
N GLU A 513 14.34 -2.10 0.63
CA GLU A 513 14.76 -1.51 1.88
C GLU A 513 13.66 -0.66 2.50
N LEU A 514 12.96 0.14 1.69
CA LEU A 514 11.90 1.04 2.15
C LEU A 514 10.62 0.88 1.32
N ALA A 515 9.47 0.99 1.99
CA ALA A 515 8.17 0.97 1.34
C ALA A 515 7.28 2.11 1.86
N TRP A 516 6.96 3.05 0.97
CA TRP A 516 6.18 4.25 1.24
C TRP A 516 4.73 4.05 0.78
N GLY A 517 3.79 4.18 1.69
CA GLY A 517 2.35 4.20 1.42
C GLY A 517 1.79 5.59 1.66
N VAL A 518 1.01 6.11 0.69
CA VAL A 518 0.34 7.41 0.80
C VAL A 518 -1.15 7.26 0.52
N LEU A 519 -1.99 7.81 1.39
CA LEU A 519 -3.43 7.92 1.22
C LEU A 519 -3.89 9.34 1.58
N THR A 520 -4.93 9.83 0.91
CA THR A 520 -5.60 11.07 1.28
C THR A 520 -7.02 10.74 1.73
N ASP A 521 -7.38 11.14 2.95
CA ASP A 521 -8.72 10.89 3.49
C ASP A 521 -9.75 11.90 2.93
N SER A 522 -10.99 11.78 3.41
CA SER A 522 -12.10 12.66 3.03
C SER A 522 -11.93 14.10 3.52
N ASP A 523 -11.24 14.31 4.63
CA ASP A 523 -10.93 15.64 5.19
C ASP A 523 -9.77 16.34 4.46
N GLY A 524 -9.10 15.64 3.54
CA GLY A 524 -7.98 16.17 2.78
C GLY A 524 -6.65 16.10 3.52
N ILE A 525 -6.56 15.30 4.57
CA ILE A 525 -5.32 15.02 5.27
C ILE A 525 -4.56 13.93 4.50
N MET A 526 -3.25 14.15 4.28
CA MET A 526 -2.37 13.16 3.68
C MET A 526 -1.75 12.30 4.78
N HIS A 527 -2.03 11.00 4.73
CA HIS A 527 -1.46 9.99 5.60
C HIS A 527 -0.31 9.30 4.89
N VAL A 528 0.87 9.31 5.49
CA VAL A 528 2.06 8.65 4.96
C VAL A 528 2.56 7.61 5.96
N THR A 529 2.74 6.38 5.47
CA THR A 529 3.34 5.28 6.21
C THR A 529 4.64 4.88 5.54
N VAL A 530 5.69 4.65 6.32
CA VAL A 530 6.97 4.11 5.81
C VAL A 530 7.33 2.85 6.58
N ARG A 531 7.69 1.79 5.84
CA ARG A 531 8.23 0.55 6.39
C ARG A 531 9.71 0.45 6.04
N ASP A 532 10.51 0.04 7.01
CA ASP A 532 11.94 -0.14 6.92
C ASP A 532 12.32 -1.61 7.14
N PHE A 533 13.06 -2.16 6.18
CA PHE A 533 13.55 -3.53 6.16
C PHE A 533 15.09 -3.61 6.10
N ARG A 534 15.77 -2.47 6.26
CA ARG A 534 17.23 -2.42 6.18
C ARG A 534 17.87 -3.29 7.27
N PRO A 535 19.11 -3.77 7.08
CA PRO A 535 19.71 -4.78 7.95
C PRO A 535 19.73 -4.42 9.45
N HIS A 536 19.84 -3.13 9.78
CA HIS A 536 19.84 -2.67 11.17
C HIS A 536 18.52 -2.98 11.91
N VAL A 537 17.38 -3.08 11.21
CA VAL A 537 16.07 -3.37 11.82
C VAL A 537 16.05 -4.75 12.47
N GLY A 538 16.46 -5.78 11.73
CA GLY A 538 16.54 -7.15 12.24
C GLY A 538 17.58 -7.29 13.34
N LEU A 539 18.74 -6.65 13.18
CA LEU A 539 19.83 -6.68 14.16
C LEU A 539 19.44 -5.99 15.48
N LEU A 540 18.81 -4.81 15.42
CA LEU A 540 18.32 -4.11 16.60
C LEU A 540 17.21 -4.90 17.30
N THR A 541 16.31 -5.52 16.54
CA THR A 541 15.26 -6.37 17.09
C THR A 541 15.85 -7.58 17.82
N ALA A 542 16.87 -8.22 17.27
CA ALA A 542 17.55 -9.37 17.88
C ALA A 542 18.22 -9.05 19.23
N VAL A 543 18.57 -7.78 19.47
CA VAL A 543 19.14 -7.30 20.74
C VAL A 543 18.12 -6.57 21.62
N ASN A 544 16.83 -6.80 21.39
CA ASN A 544 15.71 -6.18 22.11
C ASN A 544 15.68 -4.64 22.04
N ARG A 545 16.19 -4.06 20.94
CA ARG A 545 16.18 -2.61 20.66
C ARG A 545 15.33 -2.23 19.46
N HIS A 546 14.22 -2.93 19.26
CA HIS A 546 13.25 -2.61 18.20
C HIS A 546 12.72 -1.17 18.32
N ASP A 547 12.65 -0.63 19.54
CA ASP A 547 12.34 0.78 19.82
C ASP A 547 13.22 1.75 19.01
N LEU A 548 14.53 1.46 18.90
CA LEU A 548 15.45 2.30 18.13
C LEU A 548 15.24 2.17 16.63
N ALA A 549 14.92 0.98 16.13
CA ALA A 549 14.59 0.80 14.72
C ALA A 549 13.35 1.64 14.33
N VAL A 550 12.32 1.63 15.19
CA VAL A 550 11.13 2.49 15.04
C VAL A 550 11.50 3.97 15.13
N ARG A 551 12.35 4.36 16.08
CA ARG A 551 12.77 5.77 16.24
C ARG A 551 13.57 6.27 15.04
N ILE A 552 14.43 5.44 14.44
CA ILE A 552 15.19 5.77 13.22
C ILE A 552 14.24 6.10 12.06
N ILE A 553 13.25 5.24 11.81
CA ILE A 553 12.33 5.45 10.68
C ILE A 553 11.34 6.60 10.94
N ALA A 554 10.94 6.82 12.21
CA ALA A 554 10.12 7.97 12.60
C ALA A 554 10.86 9.30 12.37
N ASP A 555 12.11 9.40 12.81
CA ASP A 555 12.94 10.60 12.60
C ASP A 555 13.11 10.92 11.10
N GLN A 556 13.33 9.90 10.27
CA GLN A 556 13.39 10.05 8.82
C GLN A 556 12.08 10.55 8.21
N LEU A 557 10.94 10.02 8.68
CA LEU A 557 9.62 10.40 8.16
C LEU A 557 9.22 11.81 8.59
N ASP A 558 9.48 12.19 9.83
CA ASP A 558 9.16 13.53 10.36
C ASP A 558 10.04 14.61 9.71
N SER A 559 11.33 14.31 9.50
CA SER A 559 12.24 15.15 8.71
C SER A 559 11.77 15.29 7.26
N PHE A 560 11.32 14.20 6.64
CA PHE A 560 10.75 14.23 5.29
C PHE A 560 9.53 15.14 5.21
N ALA A 561 8.56 14.99 6.12
CA ALA A 561 7.35 15.80 6.12
C ALA A 561 7.65 17.29 6.35
N THR A 562 8.46 17.60 7.35
CA THR A 562 8.85 18.98 7.69
C THR A 562 9.59 19.64 6.52
N GLY A 563 10.55 18.93 5.96
CA GLY A 563 11.34 19.44 4.84
C GLY A 563 10.52 19.58 3.55
N LEU A 564 9.57 18.67 3.27
CA LEU A 564 8.68 18.79 2.12
C LEU A 564 7.81 20.03 2.22
N ASN A 565 7.22 20.27 3.39
CA ASN A 565 6.43 21.47 3.65
C ASN A 565 7.27 22.74 3.45
N GLN A 566 8.52 22.73 3.91
CA GLN A 566 9.43 23.84 3.69
C GLN A 566 9.76 24.04 2.21
N TYR A 567 10.06 22.96 1.50
CA TYR A 567 10.35 22.99 0.07
C TYR A 567 9.16 23.54 -0.75
N VAL A 568 7.93 23.11 -0.43
CA VAL A 568 6.70 23.60 -1.05
C VAL A 568 6.51 25.09 -0.79
N ARG A 569 6.73 25.56 0.45
CA ARG A 569 6.68 27.00 0.78
C ARG A 569 7.73 27.80 0.01
N ASP A 570 8.96 27.31 -0.10
CA ASP A 570 10.02 27.98 -0.85
C ASP A 570 9.69 28.02 -2.35
N LEU A 571 9.15 26.94 -2.93
CA LEU A 571 8.65 26.94 -4.31
C LEU A 571 7.50 27.91 -4.53
N HIS A 572 6.56 27.99 -3.59
CA HIS A 572 5.45 28.94 -3.66
C HIS A 572 5.97 30.39 -3.68
N ARG A 573 6.92 30.72 -2.78
CA ARG A 573 7.57 32.04 -2.77
C ARG A 573 8.29 32.32 -4.09
N ILE A 574 9.12 31.38 -4.55
CA ILE A 574 9.83 31.50 -5.83
C ILE A 574 8.82 31.72 -6.96
N ALA A 575 7.71 31.00 -7.03
CA ALA A 575 6.76 31.10 -8.14
C ALA A 575 5.83 32.33 -8.06
N THR A 576 5.59 32.90 -6.88
CA THR A 576 4.74 34.08 -6.72
C THR A 576 5.49 35.41 -6.86
N THR A 577 6.78 35.46 -6.49
CA THR A 577 7.54 36.71 -6.57
C THR A 577 7.58 37.24 -8.01
N SER A 578 7.19 38.51 -8.15
CA SER A 578 7.27 39.30 -9.37
C SER A 578 7.81 40.69 -9.03
N TYR A 579 8.20 41.47 -10.04
CA TYR A 579 8.75 42.80 -9.79
C TYR A 579 7.66 43.75 -9.34
N ASP A 580 7.66 44.09 -8.04
CA ASP A 580 6.85 45.19 -7.53
C ASP A 580 7.44 46.52 -8.03
N LYS A 581 6.82 47.10 -9.07
CA LYS A 581 6.92 48.54 -9.31
C LYS A 581 6.23 49.21 -8.14
N GLY A 582 7.01 49.63 -7.15
CA GLY A 582 6.54 50.09 -5.85
C GLY A 582 5.23 50.88 -5.91
N LYS A 583 4.30 50.56 -5.00
CA LYS A 583 3.16 51.42 -4.67
C LYS A 583 3.67 52.86 -4.65
N ARG A 584 3.25 53.65 -5.64
CA ARG A 584 3.38 55.10 -5.59
C ARG A 584 2.75 55.52 -4.27
N TRP A 585 3.58 56.10 -3.41
CA TRP A 585 3.14 57.01 -2.38
C TRP A 585 2.30 58.09 -3.07
N TYR A 586 0.99 57.94 -3.13
CA TYR A 586 0.09 59.07 -3.25
C TYR A 586 -0.10 59.61 -1.83
N GLY A 587 0.89 60.39 -1.39
CA GLY A 587 0.67 61.44 -0.41
C GLY A 587 0.33 62.71 -1.19
N ASN A 588 -0.97 63.04 -1.22
CA ASN A 588 -1.54 64.38 -1.14
C ASN A 588 -3.07 64.25 -1.19
#